data_AF-A0A4V2PI85-F1
#
_entry.id   AF-A0A4V2PI85-F1
#
_cell.length_a   1.000
_cell.length_b   1.000
_cell.length_c   1.000
_cell.angle_alpha   90.00
_cell.angle_beta   90.00
_cell.angle_gamma   90.00
#
_symmetry.space_group_name_H-M   'P 1'
#
loop_
_entity.id
_entity.type
_entity.pdbx_description
1 polymer ?
#
loop_
_entity_poly.entity_id
_entity_poly.type
_entity_poly.pdbx_seq_one_letter_code
_entity_poly.pdbx_strand_id
1 'polypeptide(L)'
;MSFEMSETVNPTEFVDALAGAAYEPEDVALLDTVFARACGQVSERLVIGEGIRSLLAFAILEGAKSGLRDPEHLTSFALRALPSFRAQERQR
;
A
#
# COMPACT_ATOMS: atom_id res chain seq x y z
N MET A 1 23.88 -38.02 4.84
CA MET A 1 22.68 -37.18 4.68
C MET A 1 23.17 -35.76 4.48
N SER A 2 23.05 -35.23 3.27
CA SER A 2 23.53 -33.90 2.91
C SER A 2 22.33 -32.97 2.85
N PHE A 3 22.35 -31.89 3.63
CA PHE A 3 21.37 -30.82 3.51
C PHE A 3 21.75 -29.97 2.30
N GLU A 4 20.90 -29.96 1.27
CA GLU A 4 21.02 -29.02 0.16
C GLU A 4 20.59 -27.64 0.68
N MET A 5 21.53 -26.71 0.75
CA MET A 5 21.26 -25.32 1.10
C MET A 5 20.38 -24.70 0.02
N SER A 6 19.28 -24.11 0.48
CA SER A 6 18.28 -23.38 -0.30
C SER A 6 18.89 -22.46 -1.34
N GLU A 7 18.27 -22.48 -2.52
CA GLU A 7 18.44 -21.53 -3.61
C GLU A 7 18.65 -20.11 -3.08
N THR A 8 19.81 -19.55 -3.41
CA THR A 8 20.11 -18.13 -3.28
C THR A 8 19.03 -17.34 -3.99
N VAL A 9 18.11 -16.75 -3.22
CA VAL A 9 17.14 -15.77 -3.72
C VAL A 9 17.96 -14.64 -4.34
N ASN A 10 17.90 -14.53 -5.67
CA ASN A 10 18.69 -13.57 -6.41
C ASN A 10 18.12 -12.17 -6.12
N PRO A 11 18.89 -11.24 -5.50
CA PRO A 11 18.36 -9.95 -5.08
C PRO A 11 17.88 -9.07 -6.24
N THR A 12 18.28 -9.39 -7.47
CA THR A 12 17.86 -8.73 -8.71
C THR A 12 16.42 -9.04 -9.13
N GLU A 13 15.82 -10.16 -8.72
CA GLU A 13 14.43 -10.48 -9.09
C GLU A 13 13.42 -9.53 -8.41
N PHE A 14 13.75 -8.99 -7.24
CA PHE A 14 12.96 -7.94 -6.60
C PHE A 14 13.07 -6.61 -7.35
N VAL A 15 14.19 -6.36 -8.04
CA VAL A 15 14.44 -5.10 -8.75
C VAL A 15 13.63 -5.05 -10.05
N ASP A 16 13.52 -6.16 -10.78
CA ASP A 16 12.77 -6.21 -12.03
C ASP A 16 11.24 -6.14 -11.82
N ALA A 17 10.70 -6.68 -10.72
CA ALA A 17 9.28 -6.58 -10.39
C ALA A 17 8.84 -5.14 -10.02
N LEU A 18 9.78 -4.30 -9.54
CA LEU A 18 9.57 -2.88 -9.29
C LEU A 18 9.86 -2.01 -10.53
N ALA A 19 10.80 -2.44 -11.39
CA ALA A 19 11.16 -1.71 -12.61
C ALA A 19 10.07 -1.71 -13.70
N GLY A 20 9.13 -2.67 -13.67
CA GLY A 20 7.98 -2.71 -14.59
C GLY A 20 6.90 -1.66 -14.32
N ALA A 21 6.97 -0.93 -13.20
CA ALA A 21 6.04 0.13 -12.82
C ALA A 21 6.79 1.44 -12.61
N ALA A 22 7.39 1.98 -13.68
CA ALA A 22 7.91 3.34 -13.65
C ALA A 22 6.72 4.29 -13.45
N TYR A 23 6.51 4.74 -12.21
CA TYR A 23 5.56 5.80 -11.92
C TYR A 23 6.11 7.12 -12.46
N GLU A 24 5.28 7.83 -13.22
CA GLU A 24 5.60 9.20 -13.61
C GLU A 24 5.60 10.11 -12.37
N PRO A 25 6.32 11.25 -12.38
CA PRO A 25 6.38 12.15 -11.22
C PRO A 25 4.99 12.60 -10.71
N GLU A 26 4.05 12.80 -11.63
CA GLU A 26 2.65 13.10 -11.34
C GLU A 26 1.91 11.97 -10.62
N ASP A 27 2.21 10.72 -10.98
CA ASP A 27 1.66 9.55 -10.28
C ASP A 27 2.23 9.47 -8.86
N VAL A 28 3.53 9.71 -8.68
CA VAL A 28 4.15 9.73 -7.34
C VAL A 28 3.50 10.81 -6.46
N ALA A 29 3.29 12.02 -6.98
CA ALA A 29 2.65 13.11 -6.23
C ALA A 29 1.20 12.78 -5.84
N LEU A 30 0.47 12.09 -6.72
CA LEU A 30 -0.87 11.58 -6.43
C LEU A 30 -0.83 10.55 -5.29
N LEU A 31 0.08 9.57 -5.36
CA LEU A 31 0.22 8.53 -4.35
C LEU A 31 0.62 9.11 -2.98
N ASP A 32 1.51 10.11 -2.95
CA ASP A 32 1.89 10.83 -1.73
C ASP A 32 0.69 11.57 -1.12
N THR A 33 -0.14 12.20 -1.95
CA THR A 33 -1.37 12.88 -1.52
C THR A 33 -2.36 11.89 -0.89
N VAL A 34 -2.56 10.74 -1.55
CA VAL A 34 -3.42 9.65 -1.03
C VAL A 34 -2.87 9.12 0.29
N PHE A 35 -1.56 8.91 0.38
CA PHE A 35 -0.91 8.39 1.57
C PHE A 35 -1.05 9.34 2.77
N ALA A 36 -0.81 10.64 2.56
CA ALA A 36 -1.01 11.66 3.57
C ALA A 36 -2.48 11.71 4.05
N ARG A 37 -3.44 11.64 3.11
CA ARG A 37 -4.87 11.64 3.44
C ARG A 37 -5.29 10.40 4.24
N ALA A 38 -4.85 9.22 3.83
CA ALA A 38 -5.13 7.97 4.54
C ALA A 38 -4.54 7.99 5.96
N CYS A 39 -3.29 8.43 6.11
CA CYS A 39 -2.68 8.61 7.43
C CYS A 39 -3.44 9.63 8.28
N GLY A 40 -3.87 10.75 7.71
CA GLY A 40 -4.70 11.73 8.39
C GLY A 40 -5.96 11.10 8.99
N GLN A 41 -6.74 10.38 8.18
CA GLN A 41 -7.99 9.73 8.62
C GLN A 41 -7.76 8.63 9.66
N VAL A 42 -6.65 7.88 9.56
CA VAL A 42 -6.32 6.88 10.58
C VAL A 42 -5.93 7.54 11.90
N SER A 43 -5.21 8.67 11.85
CA SER A 43 -4.72 9.36 13.06
C SER A 43 -5.85 9.93 13.91
N GLU A 44 -7.00 10.21 13.32
CA GLU A 44 -8.21 10.63 14.04
C GLU A 44 -8.78 9.53 14.95
N ARG A 45 -8.37 8.27 14.76
CA ARG A 45 -8.98 7.10 15.43
C ARG A 45 -7.98 6.20 16.13
N LEU A 46 -6.74 6.14 15.66
CA LEU A 46 -5.74 5.17 16.09
C LEU A 46 -4.35 5.84 16.11
N VAL A 47 -3.50 5.39 17.04
CA VAL A 47 -2.08 5.75 17.02
C VAL A 47 -1.41 5.08 15.83
N ILE A 48 -0.79 5.87 14.96
CA ILE A 48 -0.12 5.38 13.75
C ILE A 48 1.34 5.05 14.07
N GLY A 49 1.65 3.75 14.08
CA GLY A 49 3.02 3.23 14.02
C GLY A 49 3.47 2.96 12.58
N GLU A 50 4.76 2.63 12.42
CA GLU A 50 5.36 2.32 11.12
C GLU A 50 4.65 1.15 10.41
N GLY A 51 4.23 0.12 11.14
CA GLY A 51 3.53 -1.03 10.54
C GLY A 51 2.21 -0.64 9.85
N ILE A 52 1.45 0.30 10.44
CA ILE A 52 0.21 0.82 9.84
C ILE A 52 0.55 1.66 8.60
N ARG A 53 1.59 2.49 8.66
CA ARG A 53 2.04 3.29 7.51
C ARG A 53 2.44 2.40 6.34
N SER A 54 3.27 1.38 6.58
CA SER A 54 3.68 0.44 5.54
C SER A 54 2.48 -0.27 4.92
N LEU A 55 1.54 -0.74 5.74
CA LEU A 55 0.33 -1.41 5.27
C LEU A 55 -0.55 -0.51 4.40
N LEU A 56 -0.72 0.77 4.79
CA LEU A 56 -1.43 1.75 3.97
C LEU A 56 -0.69 2.01 2.64
N ALA A 57 0.63 2.21 2.68
CA ALA A 57 1.42 2.44 1.47
C ALA A 57 1.31 1.26 0.49
N PHE A 58 1.43 0.02 0.98
CA PHE A 58 1.22 -1.18 0.16
C PHE A 58 -0.18 -1.24 -0.44
N ALA A 59 -1.21 -0.98 0.36
CA ALA A 59 -2.58 -1.01 -0.14
C ALA A 59 -2.85 0.06 -1.22
N ILE A 60 -2.25 1.25 -1.08
CA ILE A 60 -2.32 2.32 -2.09
C ILE A 60 -1.66 1.87 -3.40
N LEU A 61 -0.46 1.28 -3.33
CA LEU A 61 0.25 0.79 -4.52
C LEU A 61 -0.52 -0.33 -5.22
N GLU A 62 -1.09 -1.28 -4.46
CA GLU A 62 -1.94 -2.34 -5.02
C GLU A 62 -3.21 -1.77 -5.66
N GLY A 63 -3.84 -0.78 -5.01
CA GLY A 63 -4.98 -0.05 -5.59
C GLY A 63 -4.62 0.59 -6.92
N ALA A 64 -3.49 1.30 -6.98
CA ALA A 64 -3.01 1.94 -8.20
C ALA A 64 -2.69 0.93 -9.31
N LYS A 65 -2.03 -0.19 -8.98
CA LYS A 65 -1.76 -1.30 -9.92
C LYS A 65 -3.04 -1.92 -10.48
N SER A 66 -4.12 -1.96 -9.70
CA SER A 66 -5.44 -2.42 -10.15
C SER A 66 -6.19 -1.44 -11.08
N GLY A 67 -5.61 -0.26 -11.34
CA GLY A 67 -6.17 0.76 -12.23
C GLY A 67 -6.97 1.85 -11.53
N LEU A 68 -6.99 1.89 -10.19
CA LEU A 68 -7.59 3.01 -9.45
C LEU A 68 -6.70 4.25 -9.59
N ARG A 69 -7.27 5.35 -10.09
CA ARG A 69 -6.56 6.63 -10.28
C ARG A 69 -7.18 7.77 -9.47
N ASP A 70 -8.43 7.62 -9.04
CA ASP A 70 -9.10 8.62 -8.23
C ASP A 70 -8.56 8.61 -6.78
N PRO A 71 -8.10 9.76 -6.24
CA PRO A 71 -7.53 9.84 -4.90
C PRO A 71 -8.48 9.40 -3.78
N GLU A 72 -9.79 9.64 -3.91
CA GLU A 72 -10.77 9.27 -2.89
C GLU A 72 -11.00 7.77 -2.88
N HIS A 73 -11.15 7.17 -4.06
CA HIS A 73 -11.26 5.72 -4.19
C HIS A 73 -9.99 5.01 -3.73
N LEU A 74 -8.81 5.53 -4.07
CA LEU A 74 -7.53 4.97 -3.58
C LEU A 74 -7.41 5.08 -2.05
N THR A 75 -7.79 6.22 -1.48
CA THR A 75 -7.78 6.42 -0.02
C THR A 75 -8.73 5.43 0.65
N SER A 76 -9.96 5.32 0.15
CA SER A 76 -10.97 4.38 0.67
C SER A 76 -10.49 2.93 0.56
N PHE A 77 -9.93 2.55 -0.59
CA PHE A 77 -9.36 1.23 -0.81
C PHE A 77 -8.25 0.91 0.20
N ALA A 78 -7.33 1.85 0.43
CA ALA A 78 -6.24 1.67 1.38
C ALA A 78 -6.73 1.55 2.82
N LEU A 79 -7.71 2.35 3.23
CA LEU A 79 -8.30 2.29 4.57
C LEU A 79 -8.96 0.94 4.85
N ARG A 80 -9.57 0.32 3.83
CA ARG A 80 -10.09 -1.05 3.96
C ARG A 80 -9.02 -2.09 4.24
N ALA A 81 -7.72 -1.79 4.17
CA ALA A 81 -6.70 -2.71 4.66
C ALA A 81 -6.73 -2.85 6.21
N LEU A 82 -7.28 -1.86 6.92
CA LEU A 82 -7.39 -1.84 8.36
C LEU A 82 -8.76 -2.36 8.87
N PRO A 83 -8.79 -3.30 9.84
CA PRO A 83 -10.06 -3.85 10.35
C PRO A 83 -11.05 -2.81 10.90
N SER A 84 -10.54 -1.78 11.56
CA SER A 84 -11.34 -0.69 12.15
C SER A 84 -12.10 0.15 11.11
N PHE A 85 -11.66 0.15 9.86
CA PHE A 85 -12.29 0.88 8.76
C PHE A 85 -13.20 -0.03 7.91
N ARG A 86 -12.96 -1.35 7.89
CA ARG A 86 -13.88 -2.33 7.25
C ARG A 86 -15.24 -2.42 7.93
N ALA A 87 -15.27 -2.33 9.26
CA ALA A 87 -16.50 -2.52 10.04
C ALA A 87 -17.55 -1.41 9.84
N GLN A 88 -17.12 -0.23 9.39
CA GLN A 88 -18.00 0.94 9.24
C GLN A 88 -18.88 0.92 7.98
N GLU A 89 -18.45 0.28 6.89
CA GLU A 89 -19.28 0.16 5.67
C GLU A 89 -20.54 -0.71 5.87
N ARG A 90 -20.62 -1.49 6.96
CA ARG A 90 -21.80 -2.30 7.29
C ARG A 90 -22.84 -1.60 8.16
N GLN A 91 -22.56 -0.38 8.64
CA GLN A 91 -23.43 0.35 9.57
C GLN A 91 -24.05 1.62 8.98
N ARG A 92 -23.87 1.87 7.67
CA ARG A 92 -24.61 2.87 6.89
C ARG A 92 -25.51 2.17 5.90
#